data_AF-A0A5A5RXN2-F1
#
_entry.id   AF-A0A5A5RXN2-F1
#
_cell.length_a   1.000
_cell.length_b   1.000
_cell.length_c   1.000
_cell.angle_alpha   90.00
_cell.angle_beta   90.00
_cell.angle_gamma   90.00
#
_symmetry.space_group_name_H-M   'P 1'
#
loop_
_entity.id
_entity.type
_entity.pdbx_description
1 polymer ?
#
loop_
_entity_poly.entity_id
_entity_poly.type
_entity_poly.pdbx_seq_one_letter_code
_entity_poly.pdbx_strand_id
1 'polypeptide(L)'
;MYFWQFRVYQRPLLRPLQTHHGLWQIREGIIIRLEAEDGRIGWGEIAPLPEFGSETLSAAILFCQSLENPLSITSIFSIPEQFSACQFAFESALEDLSIENKSRELEPRNYSYLLPAGAAVFPFLDEILDANQTNTYKWKIAVNSLKQELNLFEKLITRLPRGIKLRLDANGGLSMADSKIWLKIADECQIIEFIEQPLPPSQWLEMLQLSQDFTTGIALDESVANLRQIEECYQRGWRGIFVIKPAITGSIQGLRNLWEKYPLDLVFSSVLETNIGRKSALSLAQEYPRKERALGFGVQQWFNNSDPDWLEKLWTTSANN
;
A
#
# COMPACT_ATOMS: atom_id res chain seq x y z
N MET A 1 -13.22 8.47 27.44
CA MET A 1 -13.16 9.50 26.39
C MET A 1 -11.71 9.68 25.96
N TYR A 2 -11.45 10.27 24.80
CA TYR A 2 -10.09 10.53 24.32
C TYR A 2 -9.94 11.99 23.91
N PHE A 3 -9.01 12.71 24.52
CA PHE A 3 -8.59 14.01 24.04
C PHE A 3 -7.71 13.82 22.82
N TRP A 4 -7.80 14.70 21.84
CA TRP A 4 -7.01 14.53 20.63
C TRP A 4 -6.63 15.84 19.98
N GLN A 5 -5.60 15.78 19.15
CA GLN A 5 -5.04 16.91 18.43
C GLN A 5 -4.48 16.40 17.09
N PHE A 6 -4.36 17.29 16.10
CA PHE A 6 -3.75 16.94 14.83
C PHE A 6 -2.82 18.04 14.29
N ARG A 7 -1.88 17.63 13.43
CA ARG A 7 -0.96 18.52 12.70
C ARG A 7 -0.77 18.06 11.27
N VAL A 8 -0.81 18.99 10.33
CA VAL A 8 -0.50 18.73 8.91
C VAL A 8 1.02 18.69 8.75
N TYR A 9 1.54 17.71 8.01
CA TYR A 9 2.95 17.63 7.65
C TYR A 9 3.15 17.67 6.13
N GLN A 10 4.34 18.12 5.73
CA GLN A 10 4.85 17.99 4.37
C GLN A 10 6.23 17.34 4.45
N ARG A 11 6.43 16.26 3.68
CA ARG A 11 7.65 15.46 3.67
C ARG A 11 8.21 15.38 2.25
N PRO A 12 9.30 16.08 1.95
CA PRO A 12 9.97 16.00 0.65
C PRO A 12 10.47 14.58 0.35
N LEU A 13 10.35 14.16 -0.90
CA LEU A 13 10.99 12.95 -1.42
C LEU A 13 12.46 13.23 -1.73
N LEU A 14 13.33 12.23 -1.55
CA LEU A 14 14.76 12.31 -1.90
C LEU A 14 14.98 12.58 -3.39
N ARG A 15 14.06 12.08 -4.22
CA ARG A 15 14.02 12.27 -5.66
C ARG A 15 12.56 12.29 -6.11
N PRO A 16 12.22 13.06 -7.16
CA PRO A 16 10.86 13.05 -7.69
C PRO A 16 10.42 11.65 -8.09
N LEU A 17 9.19 11.28 -7.74
CA LEU A 17 8.56 10.03 -8.13
C LEU A 17 7.60 10.29 -9.28
N GLN A 18 7.86 9.70 -10.46
CA GLN A 18 6.95 9.74 -11.58
C GLN A 18 5.86 8.67 -11.39
N THR A 19 4.60 9.11 -11.35
CA THR A 19 3.42 8.23 -11.33
C THR A 19 2.59 8.45 -12.60
N HIS A 20 1.57 7.62 -12.82
CA HIS A 20 0.57 7.86 -13.87
C HIS A 20 -0.23 9.16 -13.64
N HIS A 21 -0.27 9.65 -12.39
CA HIS A 21 -1.00 10.85 -11.99
C HIS A 21 -0.12 12.11 -11.92
N GLY A 22 1.16 12.01 -12.29
CA GLY A 22 2.08 13.13 -12.36
C GLY A 22 3.34 12.96 -11.51
N LEU A 23 4.10 14.04 -11.41
CA LEU A 23 5.37 14.08 -10.70
C LEU A 23 5.15 14.42 -9.23
N TRP A 24 5.59 13.54 -8.35
CA TRP A 24 5.51 13.73 -6.91
C TRP A 24 6.85 14.19 -6.37
N GLN A 25 6.84 15.26 -5.58
CA GLN A 25 8.04 15.79 -4.90
C GLN A 25 7.88 15.84 -3.38
N ILE A 26 6.64 15.93 -2.90
CA ILE A 26 6.30 16.06 -1.48
C ILE A 26 5.17 15.09 -1.20
N ARG A 27 5.28 14.37 -0.09
CA ARG A 27 4.18 13.63 0.52
C ARG A 27 3.58 14.45 1.65
N GLU A 28 2.28 14.64 1.62
CA GLU A 28 1.55 15.41 2.64
C GLU A 28 0.58 14.51 3.39
N GLY A 29 0.24 14.89 4.62
CA GLY A 29 -0.71 14.15 5.45
C GLY A 29 -0.95 14.83 6.79
N ILE A 30 -1.62 14.12 7.69
CA ILE A 30 -1.94 14.60 9.04
C ILE A 30 -1.44 13.58 10.06
N ILE A 31 -0.78 14.05 11.11
CA ILE A 31 -0.50 13.25 12.30
C ILE A 31 -1.57 13.52 13.34
N ILE A 32 -2.16 12.45 13.88
CA ILE A 32 -3.10 12.46 14.99
C ILE A 32 -2.36 12.07 16.27
N ARG A 33 -2.58 12.84 17.34
CA ARG A 33 -2.20 12.51 18.71
C ARG A 33 -3.46 12.27 19.51
N LEU A 34 -3.68 11.03 19.95
CA LEU A 34 -4.81 10.61 20.77
C LEU A 34 -4.33 10.39 22.21
N GLU A 35 -5.03 10.93 23.20
CA GLU A 35 -4.68 10.85 24.62
C GLU A 35 -5.84 10.28 25.42
N ALA A 36 -5.57 9.17 26.11
CA ALA A 36 -6.52 8.54 27.03
C ALA A 36 -6.59 9.29 28.37
N GLU A 37 -7.68 9.09 29.13
CA GLU A 37 -7.89 9.74 30.43
C GLU A 37 -6.80 9.39 31.47
N ASP A 38 -6.11 8.26 31.31
CA ASP A 38 -4.99 7.83 32.15
C ASP A 38 -3.63 8.40 31.70
N GLY A 39 -3.62 9.29 30.69
CA GLY A 39 -2.43 9.97 30.18
C GLY A 39 -1.64 9.19 29.13
N ARG A 40 -2.07 7.98 28.74
CA ARG A 40 -1.45 7.27 27.61
C ARG A 40 -1.69 8.02 26.30
N ILE A 41 -0.69 7.97 25.41
CA ILE A 41 -0.71 8.64 24.11
C ILE A 41 -0.55 7.59 23.02
N GLY A 42 -1.38 7.67 21.98
CA GLY A 42 -1.27 6.88 20.77
C GLY A 42 -1.23 7.79 19.54
N TRP A 43 -0.49 7.35 18.53
CA TRP A 43 -0.28 8.11 17.30
C TRP A 43 -0.93 7.45 16.09
N GLY A 44 -1.52 8.27 15.23
CA GLY A 44 -2.12 7.86 13.97
C GLY A 44 -1.67 8.77 12.83
N GLU A 45 -1.79 8.28 11.61
CA GLU A 45 -1.46 9.05 10.40
C GLU A 45 -2.59 8.96 9.38
N ILE A 46 -3.11 10.12 8.97
CA ILE A 46 -3.97 10.25 7.81
C ILE A 46 -3.06 10.55 6.62
N ALA A 47 -2.85 9.55 5.77
CA ALA A 47 -2.02 9.65 4.57
C ALA A 47 -2.90 9.45 3.32
N PRO A 48 -3.77 10.42 2.97
CA PRO A 48 -4.70 10.25 1.85
C PRO A 48 -3.96 10.11 0.52
N LEU A 49 -4.55 9.34 -0.39
CA LEU A 49 -4.13 9.13 -1.77
C LEU A 49 -5.39 9.14 -2.67
N PRO A 50 -5.93 10.32 -3.02
CA PRO A 50 -7.23 10.45 -3.69
C PRO A 50 -7.34 9.73 -5.03
N GLU A 51 -6.23 9.60 -5.73
CA GLU A 51 -6.14 8.89 -7.01
C GLU A 51 -6.47 7.39 -6.84
N PHE A 52 -6.34 6.88 -5.61
CA PHE A 52 -6.71 5.54 -5.19
C PHE A 52 -7.96 5.53 -4.30
N GLY A 53 -8.85 6.52 -4.45
CA GLY A 53 -10.20 6.48 -3.90
C GLY A 53 -10.37 6.89 -2.44
N SER A 54 -9.31 7.36 -1.76
CA SER A 54 -9.45 7.97 -0.43
C SER A 54 -9.97 9.41 -0.51
N GLU A 55 -10.25 10.02 0.64
CA GLU A 55 -10.49 11.45 0.76
C GLU A 55 -9.27 12.28 0.32
N THR A 56 -9.47 13.57 0.02
CA THR A 56 -8.38 14.54 -0.18
C THR A 56 -7.84 15.04 1.16
N LEU A 57 -6.58 15.54 1.17
CA LEU A 57 -6.02 16.16 2.36
C LEU A 57 -6.90 17.32 2.89
N SER A 58 -7.40 18.17 1.99
CA SER A 58 -8.30 19.26 2.38
C SER A 58 -9.60 18.75 3.01
N ALA A 59 -10.18 17.68 2.46
CA ALA A 59 -11.37 17.06 3.04
C ALA A 59 -11.08 16.43 4.40
N ALA A 60 -9.93 15.78 4.57
CA ALA A 60 -9.48 15.23 5.84
C ALA A 60 -9.26 16.32 6.91
N ILE A 61 -8.67 17.46 6.54
CA ILE A 61 -8.49 18.61 7.44
C ILE A 61 -9.84 19.14 7.91
N LEU A 62 -10.77 19.40 6.96
CA LEU A 62 -12.10 19.90 7.29
C LEU A 62 -12.88 18.90 8.17
N PHE A 63 -12.76 17.61 7.89
CA PHE A 63 -13.34 16.56 8.71
C PHE A 63 -12.76 16.58 10.13
N CYS A 64 -11.43 16.62 10.27
CA CYS A 64 -10.76 16.72 11.57
C CYS A 64 -11.21 17.97 12.36
N GLN A 65 -11.38 19.12 11.70
CA GLN A 65 -11.87 20.35 12.33
C GLN A 65 -13.33 20.26 12.77
N SER A 66 -14.14 19.40 12.15
CA SER A 66 -15.55 19.21 12.47
C SER A 66 -15.80 18.23 13.63
N LEU A 67 -14.79 17.42 13.99
CA LEU A 67 -14.90 16.42 15.03
C LEU A 67 -14.88 17.06 16.43
N GLU A 68 -15.68 16.49 17.34
CA GLU A 68 -15.70 16.90 18.74
C GLU A 68 -14.37 16.59 19.44
N ASN A 69 -14.09 17.29 20.55
CA ASN A 69 -12.95 17.00 21.39
C ASN A 69 -13.35 17.23 22.87
N PRO A 70 -13.40 16.19 23.71
CA PRO A 70 -12.90 14.83 23.48
C PRO A 70 -13.83 13.93 22.62
N LEU A 71 -13.27 12.87 22.03
CA LEU A 71 -13.99 11.85 21.26
C LEU A 71 -14.35 10.63 22.11
N SER A 72 -15.47 10.00 21.78
CA SER A 72 -15.81 8.66 22.29
C SER A 72 -15.23 7.55 21.40
N ILE A 73 -15.05 6.35 21.95
CA ILE A 73 -14.63 5.18 21.15
C ILE A 73 -15.65 4.88 20.03
N THR A 74 -16.94 5.06 20.31
CA THR A 74 -18.03 4.89 19.34
C THR A 74 -17.92 5.89 18.21
N SER A 75 -17.55 7.15 18.50
CA SER A 75 -17.36 8.19 17.48
C SER A 75 -16.21 7.82 16.53
N ILE A 76 -15.11 7.25 17.05
CA ILE A 76 -13.98 6.79 16.25
C ILE A 76 -14.39 5.67 15.29
N PHE A 77 -15.08 4.64 15.79
CA PHE A 77 -15.56 3.54 14.95
C PHE A 77 -16.76 3.91 14.04
N SER A 78 -17.31 5.12 14.20
CA SER A 78 -18.39 5.66 13.36
C SER A 78 -17.91 6.68 12.33
N ILE A 79 -16.58 6.86 12.17
CA ILE A 79 -16.04 7.70 11.10
C ILE A 79 -16.56 7.18 9.74
N PRO A 80 -17.17 8.04 8.91
CA PRO A 80 -17.78 7.61 7.65
C PRO A 80 -16.80 6.97 6.67
N GLU A 81 -17.26 6.01 5.86
CA GLU A 81 -16.42 5.24 4.93
C GLU A 81 -15.72 6.08 3.85
N GLN A 82 -16.26 7.27 3.52
CA GLN A 82 -15.62 8.20 2.59
C GLN A 82 -14.36 8.87 3.16
N PHE A 83 -14.10 8.73 4.46
CA PHE A 83 -12.89 9.20 5.14
C PHE A 83 -12.03 8.00 5.57
N SER A 84 -11.69 7.15 4.61
CA SER A 84 -11.03 5.86 4.86
C SER A 84 -9.63 6.03 5.45
N ALA A 85 -8.88 7.07 5.05
CA ALA A 85 -7.60 7.37 5.68
C ALA A 85 -7.78 7.87 7.12
N CYS A 86 -8.85 8.64 7.40
CA CYS A 86 -9.21 9.01 8.77
C CYS A 86 -9.56 7.77 9.62
N GLN A 87 -10.38 6.84 9.10
CA GLN A 87 -10.73 5.61 9.81
C GLN A 87 -9.46 4.85 10.24
N PHE A 88 -8.54 4.63 9.28
CA PHE A 88 -7.27 3.99 9.57
C PHE A 88 -6.45 4.73 10.63
N ALA A 89 -6.34 6.06 10.53
CA ALA A 89 -5.52 6.86 11.42
C ALA A 89 -6.02 6.85 12.87
N PHE A 90 -7.33 7.03 13.08
CA PHE A 90 -7.90 7.05 14.42
C PHE A 90 -7.91 5.66 15.07
N GLU A 91 -8.18 4.60 14.31
CA GLU A 91 -8.07 3.23 14.82
C GLU A 91 -6.61 2.87 15.11
N SER A 92 -5.66 3.28 14.26
CA SER A 92 -4.22 3.15 14.52
C SER A 92 -3.81 3.82 15.82
N ALA A 93 -4.26 5.05 16.07
CA ALA A 93 -3.96 5.78 17.28
C ALA A 93 -4.56 5.10 18.53
N LEU A 94 -5.76 4.52 18.41
CA LEU A 94 -6.36 3.71 19.48
C LEU A 94 -5.53 2.46 19.81
N GLU A 95 -5.05 1.75 18.79
CA GLU A 95 -4.22 0.57 18.98
C GLU A 95 -2.86 0.93 19.58
N ASP A 96 -2.26 2.03 19.15
CA ASP A 96 -0.96 2.52 19.66
C ASP A 96 -1.01 2.95 21.15
N LEU A 97 -2.21 3.25 21.71
CA LEU A 97 -2.38 3.44 23.16
C LEU A 97 -2.08 2.17 23.97
N SER A 98 -2.09 1.00 23.34
CA SER A 98 -1.70 -0.25 23.99
C SER A 98 -0.17 -0.36 24.02
N ILE A 99 0.40 -0.46 25.22
CA ILE A 99 1.85 -0.60 25.45
C ILE A 99 2.41 -1.88 24.77
N GLU A 100 1.53 -2.80 24.34
CA GLU A 100 1.87 -4.08 23.71
C GLU A 100 2.02 -4.03 22.19
N ASN A 101 1.82 -2.88 21.52
CA ASN A 101 2.07 -2.73 20.08
C ASN A 101 3.57 -2.70 19.75
N LYS A 102 4.22 -3.84 19.99
CA LYS A 102 5.56 -4.16 19.49
C LYS A 102 5.45 -4.58 18.03
N SER A 103 5.26 -3.62 17.15
CA SER A 103 5.57 -3.82 15.74
C SER A 103 7.04 -4.23 15.65
N ARG A 104 7.32 -5.47 15.26
CA ARG A 104 8.69 -5.85 14.91
C ARG A 104 8.93 -5.40 13.49
N GLU A 105 10.02 -4.68 13.23
CA GLU A 105 10.49 -4.52 11.85
C GLU A 105 10.63 -5.91 11.25
N LEU A 106 9.94 -6.14 10.14
CA LEU A 106 10.04 -7.40 9.42
C LEU A 106 11.42 -7.53 8.81
N GLU A 107 11.92 -8.77 8.78
CA GLU A 107 13.13 -9.11 8.05
C GLU A 107 13.04 -8.59 6.60
N PRO A 108 14.10 -7.98 6.06
CA PRO A 108 14.12 -7.42 4.71
C PRO A 108 13.61 -8.36 3.62
N ARG A 109 13.80 -9.68 3.81
CA ARG A 109 13.34 -10.74 2.89
C ARG A 109 11.83 -10.83 2.72
N ASN A 110 11.08 -10.23 3.63
CA ASN A 110 9.62 -10.19 3.59
C ASN A 110 9.10 -8.92 2.90
N TYR A 111 9.94 -8.11 2.25
CA TYR A 111 9.50 -6.97 1.44
C TYR A 111 9.65 -7.21 -0.05
N SER A 112 8.70 -6.73 -0.83
CA SER A 112 8.81 -6.59 -2.28
C SER A 112 9.39 -5.22 -2.62
N TYR A 113 10.46 -5.18 -3.40
CA TYR A 113 11.10 -3.94 -3.83
C TYR A 113 10.75 -3.59 -5.28
N LEU A 114 10.58 -2.30 -5.56
CA LEU A 114 10.27 -1.81 -6.89
C LEU A 114 11.52 -1.79 -7.77
N LEU A 115 11.46 -2.46 -8.91
CA LEU A 115 12.43 -2.37 -9.99
C LEU A 115 12.05 -1.23 -10.95
N PRO A 116 13.02 -0.46 -11.45
CA PRO A 116 12.79 0.53 -12.50
C PRO A 116 12.18 -0.09 -13.75
N ALA A 117 11.30 0.64 -14.42
CA ALA A 117 10.80 0.26 -15.74
C ALA A 117 11.90 0.35 -16.81
N GLY A 118 11.73 -0.40 -17.90
CA GLY A 118 12.63 -0.31 -19.06
C GLY A 118 14.06 -0.78 -18.76
N ALA A 119 15.03 -0.29 -19.55
CA ALA A 119 16.43 -0.72 -19.45
C ALA A 119 17.15 -0.27 -18.16
N ALA A 120 16.58 0.68 -17.42
CA ALA A 120 17.11 1.13 -16.13
C ALA A 120 17.06 0.04 -15.05
N VAL A 121 16.36 -1.08 -15.30
CA VAL A 121 16.34 -2.23 -14.40
C VAL A 121 17.73 -2.86 -14.22
N PHE A 122 18.59 -2.88 -15.24
CA PHE A 122 19.83 -3.67 -15.16
C PHE A 122 20.90 -3.08 -14.22
N PRO A 123 21.22 -1.77 -14.27
CA PRO A 123 22.16 -1.19 -13.30
C PRO A 123 21.66 -1.34 -11.86
N PHE A 124 20.35 -1.20 -11.65
CA PHE A 124 19.73 -1.33 -10.33
C PHE A 124 19.69 -2.78 -9.83
N LEU A 125 19.57 -3.74 -10.75
CA LEU A 125 19.56 -5.15 -10.40
C LEU A 125 20.90 -5.58 -9.81
N ASP A 126 22.02 -5.15 -10.40
CA ASP A 126 23.35 -5.51 -9.93
C ASP A 126 23.57 -5.04 -8.47
N GLU A 127 23.18 -3.80 -8.15
CA GLU A 127 23.23 -3.23 -6.79
C GLU A 127 22.39 -4.04 -5.78
N ILE A 128 21.20 -4.47 -6.20
CA ILE A 128 20.25 -5.20 -5.35
C ILE A 128 20.73 -6.63 -5.09
N LEU A 129 21.22 -7.32 -6.12
CA LEU A 129 21.67 -8.71 -6.00
C LEU A 129 22.88 -8.81 -5.07
N ASP A 130 23.77 -7.82 -5.10
CA ASP A 130 24.91 -7.72 -4.18
C ASP A 130 24.46 -7.51 -2.72
N ALA A 131 23.36 -6.77 -2.51
CA ALA A 131 22.83 -6.51 -1.18
C ALA A 131 22.08 -7.72 -0.56
N ASN A 132 21.56 -8.65 -1.39
CA ASN A 132 20.82 -9.87 -1.00
C ASN A 132 19.71 -9.64 0.05
N GLN A 133 19.02 -8.50 -0.05
CA GLN A 133 18.06 -8.04 0.96
C GLN A 133 16.68 -8.67 0.79
N THR A 134 16.29 -9.09 -0.42
CA THR A 134 14.97 -9.64 -0.68
C THR A 134 14.96 -10.76 -1.74
N ASN A 135 13.91 -11.57 -1.68
CA ASN A 135 13.58 -12.57 -2.68
C ASN A 135 12.36 -12.18 -3.54
N THR A 136 11.81 -10.98 -3.42
CA THR A 136 10.65 -10.55 -4.19
C THR A 136 10.81 -9.15 -4.75
N TYR A 137 10.55 -9.01 -6.04
CA TYR A 137 10.61 -7.74 -6.75
C TYR A 137 9.31 -7.46 -7.48
N LYS A 138 9.00 -6.18 -7.68
CA LYS A 138 7.91 -5.73 -8.52
C LYS A 138 8.48 -4.95 -9.70
N TRP A 139 8.20 -5.36 -10.92
CA TRP A 139 8.65 -4.69 -12.13
C TRP A 139 7.45 -4.13 -12.89
N LYS A 140 7.56 -2.87 -13.32
CA LYS A 140 6.49 -2.20 -14.08
C LYS A 140 6.53 -2.62 -15.55
N ILE A 141 5.38 -2.97 -16.07
CA ILE A 141 5.10 -3.27 -17.48
C ILE A 141 4.04 -2.29 -18.02
N ALA A 142 3.72 -2.36 -19.31
CA ALA A 142 2.85 -1.41 -20.00
C ALA A 142 3.39 0.05 -20.01
N VAL A 143 4.70 0.22 -19.82
CA VAL A 143 5.38 1.52 -19.90
C VAL A 143 5.98 1.73 -21.29
N ASN A 144 6.54 0.67 -21.86
CA ASN A 144 7.09 0.66 -23.22
C ASN A 144 6.26 -0.27 -24.12
N SER A 145 6.61 -0.36 -25.40
CA SER A 145 5.93 -1.32 -26.29
C SER A 145 6.12 -2.76 -25.80
N LEU A 146 5.10 -3.60 -25.96
CA LEU A 146 5.13 -5.01 -25.57
C LEU A 146 6.42 -5.70 -26.04
N LYS A 147 6.79 -5.52 -27.31
CA LYS A 147 8.01 -6.12 -27.89
C LYS A 147 9.29 -5.71 -27.13
N GLN A 148 9.40 -4.44 -26.73
CA GLN A 148 10.55 -3.98 -25.96
C GLN A 148 10.56 -4.58 -24.55
N GLU A 149 9.41 -4.64 -23.88
CA GLU A 149 9.31 -5.19 -22.53
C GLU A 149 9.56 -6.70 -22.51
N LEU A 150 9.05 -7.46 -23.48
CA LEU A 150 9.36 -8.89 -23.61
C LEU A 150 10.86 -9.15 -23.79
N ASN A 151 11.53 -8.38 -24.65
CA ASN A 151 12.98 -8.48 -24.83
C ASN A 151 13.77 -8.14 -23.55
N LEU A 152 13.26 -7.20 -22.75
CA LEU A 152 13.87 -6.84 -21.46
C LEU A 152 13.61 -7.92 -20.41
N PHE A 153 12.40 -8.47 -20.39
CA PHE A 153 11.98 -9.54 -19.49
C PHE A 153 12.85 -10.79 -19.67
N GLU A 154 13.08 -11.24 -20.91
CA GLU A 154 13.97 -12.39 -21.19
C GLU A 154 15.38 -12.18 -20.62
N LYS A 155 15.92 -10.96 -20.75
CA LYS A 155 17.23 -10.60 -20.19
C LYS A 155 17.20 -10.47 -18.66
N LEU A 156 16.07 -10.05 -18.10
CA LEU A 156 15.89 -9.90 -16.66
C LEU A 156 15.85 -11.27 -15.98
N ILE A 157 14.98 -12.18 -16.45
CA ILE A 157 14.81 -13.51 -15.83
C ILE A 157 16.06 -14.39 -15.95
N THR A 158 16.90 -14.17 -16.96
CA THR A 158 18.18 -14.89 -17.10
C THR A 158 19.25 -14.42 -16.12
N ARG A 159 19.11 -13.21 -15.56
CA ARG A 159 20.02 -12.66 -14.54
C ARG A 159 19.54 -12.90 -13.12
N LEU A 160 18.23 -13.06 -12.91
CA LEU A 160 17.67 -13.26 -11.58
C LEU A 160 18.08 -14.63 -10.99
N PRO A 161 18.57 -14.67 -9.74
CA PRO A 161 18.87 -15.93 -9.07
C PRO A 161 17.64 -16.82 -8.91
N ARG A 162 17.89 -18.12 -8.71
CA ARG A 162 16.83 -19.07 -8.34
C ARG A 162 16.19 -18.67 -7.01
N GLY A 163 14.88 -18.83 -6.90
CA GLY A 163 14.12 -18.53 -5.68
C GLY A 163 13.63 -17.08 -5.57
N ILE A 164 14.02 -16.20 -6.50
CA ILE A 164 13.39 -14.90 -6.66
C ILE A 164 11.94 -15.09 -7.16
N LYS A 165 11.05 -14.23 -6.66
CA LYS A 165 9.70 -14.01 -7.18
C LYS A 165 9.61 -12.64 -7.84
N LEU A 166 8.96 -12.56 -8.99
CA LEU A 166 8.72 -11.31 -9.70
C LEU A 166 7.21 -11.04 -9.79
N ARG A 167 6.80 -9.83 -9.46
CA ARG A 167 5.45 -9.30 -9.68
C ARG A 167 5.50 -8.37 -10.87
N LEU A 168 4.56 -8.51 -11.79
CA LEU A 168 4.46 -7.63 -12.95
C LEU A 168 3.33 -6.65 -12.72
N ASP A 169 3.61 -5.35 -12.66
CA ASP A 169 2.62 -4.30 -12.39
C ASP A 169 2.35 -3.50 -13.65
N ALA A 170 1.11 -3.58 -14.15
CA ALA A 170 0.70 -2.91 -15.37
C ALA A 170 -0.03 -1.58 -15.11
N ASN A 171 -0.43 -1.28 -13.87
CA ASN A 171 -1.22 -0.10 -13.52
C ASN A 171 -2.42 0.15 -14.46
N GLY A 172 -3.09 -0.92 -14.88
CA GLY A 172 -4.20 -0.93 -15.83
C GLY A 172 -3.84 -0.57 -17.27
N GLY A 173 -2.57 -0.62 -17.63
CA GLY A 173 -2.06 -0.14 -18.92
C GLY A 173 -2.05 -1.16 -20.06
N LEU A 174 -2.33 -2.44 -19.81
CA LEU A 174 -2.34 -3.44 -20.88
C LEU A 174 -3.67 -3.44 -21.65
N SER A 175 -3.59 -3.87 -22.91
CA SER A 175 -4.78 -4.33 -23.63
C SER A 175 -5.15 -5.75 -23.22
N MET A 176 -6.37 -6.20 -23.54
CA MET A 176 -6.77 -7.59 -23.35
C MET A 176 -5.86 -8.57 -24.10
N ALA A 177 -5.39 -8.20 -25.30
CA ALA A 177 -4.48 -9.03 -26.08
C ALA A 177 -3.10 -9.16 -25.43
N ASP A 178 -2.53 -8.04 -24.97
CA ASP A 178 -1.22 -8.02 -24.31
C ASP A 178 -1.28 -8.73 -22.95
N SER A 179 -2.40 -8.60 -22.23
CA SER A 179 -2.64 -9.31 -20.97
C SER A 179 -2.59 -10.82 -21.14
N LYS A 180 -3.23 -11.37 -22.18
CA LYS A 180 -3.17 -12.81 -22.50
C LYS A 180 -1.75 -13.27 -22.83
N ILE A 181 -0.97 -12.44 -23.52
CA ILE A 181 0.43 -12.75 -23.84
C ILE A 181 1.26 -12.83 -22.56
N TRP A 182 1.17 -11.82 -21.70
CA TRP A 182 1.89 -11.81 -20.43
C TRP A 182 1.48 -12.95 -19.49
N LEU A 183 0.19 -13.25 -19.37
CA LEU A 183 -0.30 -14.35 -18.55
C LEU A 183 0.18 -15.71 -19.07
N LYS A 184 0.19 -15.91 -20.39
CA LYS A 184 0.76 -17.14 -20.98
C LYS A 184 2.24 -17.29 -20.63
N ILE A 185 3.02 -16.22 -20.76
CA ILE A 185 4.44 -16.22 -20.38
C ILE A 185 4.61 -16.50 -18.90
N ALA A 186 3.75 -15.94 -18.06
CA ALA A 186 3.77 -16.16 -16.62
C ALA A 186 3.46 -17.61 -16.23
N ASP A 187 2.47 -18.24 -16.87
CA ASP A 187 2.13 -19.65 -16.66
C ASP A 187 3.30 -20.58 -16.99
N GLU A 188 4.08 -20.23 -18.01
CA GLU A 188 5.29 -20.97 -18.42
C GLU A 188 6.51 -20.62 -17.55
N CYS A 189 6.51 -19.45 -16.91
CA CYS A 189 7.64 -18.90 -16.16
C CYS A 189 7.38 -18.92 -14.64
N GLN A 190 7.90 -19.94 -13.96
CA GLN A 190 7.72 -20.14 -12.50
C GLN A 190 8.26 -19.01 -11.60
N ILE A 191 8.93 -17.99 -12.15
CA ILE A 191 9.41 -16.83 -11.41
C ILE A 191 8.31 -15.80 -11.13
N ILE A 192 7.26 -15.75 -11.95
CA ILE A 192 6.21 -14.73 -11.82
C ILE A 192 5.22 -15.14 -10.72
N GLU A 193 5.08 -14.29 -9.70
CA GLU A 193 4.15 -14.54 -8.60
C GLU A 193 2.70 -14.19 -8.97
N PHE A 194 2.52 -13.05 -9.66
CA PHE A 194 1.25 -12.58 -10.20
C PHE A 194 1.45 -11.39 -11.14
N ILE A 195 0.39 -11.09 -11.90
CA ILE A 195 0.25 -9.82 -12.63
C ILE A 195 -0.71 -8.90 -11.88
N GLU A 196 -0.25 -7.71 -11.52
CA GLU A 196 -0.98 -6.68 -10.79
C GLU A 196 -1.66 -5.73 -11.78
N GLN A 197 -2.97 -5.57 -11.59
CA GLN A 197 -3.87 -4.70 -12.36
C GLN A 197 -3.56 -4.67 -13.87
N PRO A 198 -3.75 -5.77 -14.63
CA PRO A 198 -3.45 -5.79 -16.07
C PRO A 198 -4.29 -4.76 -16.86
N LEU A 199 -5.58 -4.64 -16.54
CA LEU A 199 -6.55 -3.80 -17.25
C LEU A 199 -7.06 -2.68 -16.34
N PRO A 200 -7.62 -1.57 -16.88
CA PRO A 200 -8.19 -0.52 -16.04
C PRO A 200 -9.39 -1.03 -15.21
N PRO A 201 -9.74 -0.39 -14.08
CA PRO A 201 -10.86 -0.83 -13.23
C PRO A 201 -12.21 -0.96 -13.94
N SER A 202 -12.43 -0.20 -15.02
CA SER A 202 -13.64 -0.29 -15.85
C SER A 202 -13.79 -1.64 -16.57
N GLN A 203 -12.70 -2.39 -16.73
CA GLN A 203 -12.64 -3.71 -17.38
C GLN A 203 -12.51 -4.86 -16.35
N TRP A 204 -13.18 -4.71 -15.22
CA TRP A 204 -13.13 -5.70 -14.14
C TRP A 204 -13.64 -7.08 -14.58
N LEU A 205 -14.66 -7.15 -15.43
CA LEU A 205 -15.22 -8.43 -15.90
C LEU A 205 -14.21 -9.18 -16.78
N GLU A 206 -13.46 -8.46 -17.61
CA GLU A 206 -12.39 -9.00 -18.43
C GLU A 206 -11.23 -9.51 -17.57
N MET A 207 -10.87 -8.80 -16.50
CA MET A 207 -9.89 -9.33 -15.53
C MET A 207 -10.40 -10.57 -14.82
N LEU A 208 -11.69 -10.64 -14.46
CA LEU A 208 -12.28 -11.84 -13.87
C LEU A 208 -12.19 -13.01 -14.85
N GLN A 209 -12.50 -12.80 -16.13
CA GLN A 209 -12.33 -13.80 -17.17
C GLN A 209 -10.86 -14.26 -17.28
N LEU A 210 -9.90 -13.32 -17.33
CA LEU A 210 -8.48 -13.65 -17.36
C LEU A 210 -8.05 -14.50 -16.15
N SER A 211 -8.57 -14.21 -14.96
CA SER A 211 -8.24 -14.96 -13.74
C SER A 211 -8.75 -16.41 -13.75
N GLN A 212 -9.69 -16.73 -14.64
CA GLN A 212 -10.26 -18.07 -14.83
C GLN A 212 -9.58 -18.82 -15.99
N ASP A 213 -9.11 -18.08 -16.99
CA ASP A 213 -8.47 -18.62 -18.20
C ASP A 213 -7.00 -19.03 -17.98
N PHE A 214 -6.33 -18.49 -16.94
CA PHE A 214 -4.89 -18.67 -16.68
C PHE A 214 -4.60 -19.13 -15.24
N THR A 215 -3.44 -19.75 -15.05
CA THR A 215 -3.04 -20.28 -13.73
C THR A 215 -2.28 -19.27 -12.87
N THR A 216 -1.54 -18.35 -13.50
CA THR A 216 -0.86 -17.24 -12.83
C THR A 216 -1.91 -16.33 -12.19
N GLY A 217 -1.71 -16.02 -10.91
CA GLY A 217 -2.60 -15.12 -10.19
C GLY A 217 -2.65 -13.72 -10.79
N ILE A 218 -3.81 -13.09 -10.70
CA ILE A 218 -3.98 -11.66 -10.96
C ILE A 218 -4.23 -10.98 -9.61
N ALA A 219 -3.59 -9.84 -9.39
CA ALA A 219 -3.84 -8.99 -8.22
C ALA A 219 -4.63 -7.74 -8.63
N LEU A 220 -5.69 -7.43 -7.91
CA LEU A 220 -6.41 -6.16 -8.04
C LEU A 220 -5.75 -5.12 -7.15
N ASP A 221 -5.47 -3.94 -7.70
CA ASP A 221 -4.89 -2.82 -6.98
C ASP A 221 -5.79 -1.58 -7.10
N GLU A 222 -5.82 -0.92 -8.26
CA GLU A 222 -6.69 0.23 -8.54
C GLU A 222 -8.20 -0.13 -8.52
N SER A 223 -8.55 -1.41 -8.67
CA SER A 223 -9.96 -1.86 -8.64
C SER A 223 -10.53 -2.03 -7.22
N VAL A 224 -9.68 -2.01 -6.19
CA VAL A 224 -10.07 -2.33 -4.80
C VAL A 224 -9.45 -1.33 -3.84
N ALA A 225 -9.97 -0.11 -3.85
CA ALA A 225 -9.50 0.98 -3.00
C ALA A 225 -9.98 0.86 -1.54
N ASN A 226 -11.20 0.35 -1.30
CA ASN A 226 -11.83 0.35 0.02
C ASN A 226 -12.47 -1.00 0.39
N LEU A 227 -12.83 -1.14 1.68
CA LEU A 227 -13.44 -2.35 2.25
C LEU A 227 -14.67 -2.83 1.45
N ARG A 228 -15.54 -1.91 1.06
CA ARG A 228 -16.76 -2.23 0.30
C ARG A 228 -16.42 -2.84 -1.06
N GLN A 229 -15.48 -2.26 -1.79
CA GLN A 229 -15.05 -2.78 -3.10
C GLN A 229 -14.37 -4.15 -2.99
N ILE A 230 -13.60 -4.39 -1.93
CA ILE A 230 -12.99 -5.70 -1.65
C ILE A 230 -14.11 -6.74 -1.48
N GLU A 231 -15.10 -6.46 -0.63
CA GLU A 231 -16.23 -7.35 -0.40
C GLU A 231 -17.06 -7.58 -1.68
N GLU A 232 -17.40 -6.52 -2.41
CA GLU A 232 -18.16 -6.59 -3.66
C GLU A 232 -17.44 -7.44 -4.72
N CYS A 233 -16.13 -7.23 -4.91
CA CYS A 233 -15.33 -8.03 -5.85
C CYS A 233 -15.34 -9.51 -5.46
N TYR A 234 -15.16 -9.81 -4.17
CA TYR A 234 -15.21 -11.19 -3.69
C TYR A 234 -16.60 -11.82 -3.89
N GLN A 235 -17.67 -11.12 -3.55
CA GLN A 235 -19.05 -11.61 -3.74
C GLN A 235 -19.38 -11.86 -5.22
N ARG A 236 -18.82 -11.06 -6.12
CA ARG A 236 -18.97 -11.21 -7.57
C ARG A 236 -18.07 -12.29 -8.20
N GLY A 237 -17.32 -13.03 -7.39
CA GLY A 237 -16.59 -14.22 -7.82
C GLY A 237 -15.07 -14.06 -7.97
N TRP A 238 -14.49 -12.91 -7.62
CA TRP A 238 -13.03 -12.75 -7.65
C TRP A 238 -12.36 -13.66 -6.61
N ARG A 239 -11.42 -14.50 -7.05
CA ARG A 239 -10.62 -15.39 -6.20
C ARG A 239 -9.11 -15.19 -6.37
N GLY A 240 -8.72 -14.15 -7.12
CA GLY A 240 -7.35 -13.71 -7.22
C GLY A 240 -6.91 -12.95 -5.97
N ILE A 241 -5.85 -12.16 -6.13
CA ILE A 241 -5.19 -11.46 -5.04
C ILE A 241 -5.78 -10.05 -4.90
N PHE A 242 -5.81 -9.54 -3.67
CA PHE A 242 -6.18 -8.15 -3.36
C PHE A 242 -4.95 -7.43 -2.82
N VAL A 243 -4.52 -6.36 -3.49
CA VAL A 243 -3.50 -5.46 -2.95
C VAL A 243 -4.17 -4.50 -1.98
N ILE A 244 -3.79 -4.58 -0.71
CA ILE A 244 -4.34 -3.78 0.37
C ILE A 244 -3.36 -2.67 0.71
N LYS A 245 -3.87 -1.45 0.81
CA LYS A 245 -3.12 -0.29 1.29
C LYS A 245 -3.75 0.18 2.60
N PRO A 246 -3.34 -0.37 3.77
CA PRO A 246 -4.03 -0.15 5.04
C PRO A 246 -4.36 1.31 5.31
N ALA A 247 -3.40 2.21 5.07
CA ALA A 247 -3.51 3.64 5.32
C ALA A 247 -4.62 4.37 4.54
N ILE A 248 -5.20 3.74 3.52
CA ILE A 248 -6.33 4.30 2.75
C ILE A 248 -7.49 3.32 2.55
N THR A 249 -7.35 2.04 2.92
CA THR A 249 -8.39 1.03 2.71
C THR A 249 -9.60 1.24 3.61
N GLY A 250 -9.41 1.83 4.80
CA GLY A 250 -10.48 2.15 5.75
C GLY A 250 -10.21 1.61 7.15
N SER A 251 -11.30 1.31 7.86
CA SER A 251 -11.28 0.73 9.21
C SER A 251 -10.38 -0.50 9.31
N ILE A 252 -9.50 -0.51 10.32
CA ILE A 252 -8.65 -1.65 10.67
C ILE A 252 -9.53 -2.82 11.12
N GLN A 253 -10.49 -2.55 12.02
CA GLN A 253 -11.45 -3.55 12.46
C GLN A 253 -12.32 -4.06 11.31
N GLY A 254 -12.72 -3.16 10.39
CA GLY A 254 -13.46 -3.53 9.19
C GLY A 254 -12.69 -4.48 8.29
N LEU A 255 -11.39 -4.25 8.09
CA LEU A 255 -10.53 -5.15 7.31
C LEU A 255 -10.37 -6.52 7.98
N ARG A 256 -10.20 -6.55 9.32
CA ARG A 256 -10.19 -7.80 10.09
C ARG A 256 -11.46 -8.61 9.88
N ASN A 257 -12.60 -7.95 10.04
CA ASN A 257 -13.92 -8.58 9.86
C ASN A 257 -14.06 -9.18 8.44
N LEU A 258 -13.54 -8.50 7.40
CA LEU A 258 -13.61 -9.02 6.02
C LEU A 258 -12.77 -10.27 5.82
N TRP A 259 -11.52 -10.29 6.28
CA TRP A 259 -10.70 -11.49 6.10
C TRP A 259 -11.09 -12.64 7.03
N GLU A 260 -11.77 -12.38 8.15
CA GLU A 260 -12.39 -13.44 8.97
C GLU A 260 -13.59 -14.05 8.26
N LYS A 261 -14.41 -13.20 7.63
CA LYS A 261 -15.62 -13.59 6.91
C LYS A 261 -15.34 -14.33 5.59
N TYR A 262 -14.30 -13.95 4.87
CA TYR A 262 -13.98 -14.50 3.54
C TYR A 262 -12.54 -15.00 3.43
N PRO A 263 -12.27 -16.08 2.67
CA PRO A 263 -10.94 -16.57 2.34
C PRO A 263 -10.21 -15.67 1.31
N LEU A 264 -10.06 -14.39 1.63
CA LEU A 264 -9.29 -13.42 0.85
C LEU A 264 -7.83 -13.85 0.77
N ASP A 265 -7.16 -13.54 -0.35
CA ASP A 265 -5.72 -13.62 -0.54
C ASP A 265 -5.16 -12.19 -0.65
N LEU A 266 -4.55 -11.71 0.43
CA LEU A 266 -4.15 -10.32 0.58
C LEU A 266 -2.64 -10.14 0.39
N VAL A 267 -2.25 -9.03 -0.22
CA VAL A 267 -0.87 -8.52 -0.18
C VAL A 267 -0.89 -7.07 0.28
N PHE A 268 -0.16 -6.75 1.34
CA PHE A 268 -0.16 -5.40 1.90
C PHE A 268 0.91 -4.55 1.22
N SER A 269 0.58 -3.30 0.91
CA SER A 269 1.45 -2.34 0.24
C SER A 269 1.37 -0.96 0.89
N SER A 270 2.44 -0.18 0.73
CA SER A 270 2.55 1.19 1.25
C SER A 270 1.91 2.21 0.30
N VAL A 271 1.43 3.31 0.87
CA VAL A 271 1.04 4.56 0.17
C VAL A 271 2.03 5.69 0.45
N LEU A 272 3.27 5.30 0.77
CA LEU A 272 4.38 6.20 1.08
C LEU A 272 4.11 7.03 2.35
N GLU A 273 3.40 6.45 3.32
CA GLU A 273 3.18 7.01 4.65
C GLU A 273 4.50 7.23 5.45
N THR A 274 4.41 7.96 6.58
CA THR A 274 5.51 8.10 7.54
C THR A 274 5.72 6.81 8.34
N ASN A 275 6.71 6.81 9.23
CA ASN A 275 6.91 5.68 10.13
C ASN A 275 5.71 5.43 11.06
N ILE A 276 4.87 6.44 11.34
CA ILE A 276 3.67 6.28 12.18
C ILE A 276 2.64 5.39 11.47
N GLY A 277 2.16 5.77 10.28
CA GLY A 277 1.21 4.96 9.52
C GLY A 277 1.81 3.62 9.10
N ARG A 278 3.11 3.59 8.75
CA ARG A 278 3.81 2.36 8.39
C ARG A 278 3.81 1.35 9.53
N LYS A 279 4.08 1.80 10.77
CA LYS A 279 4.10 0.93 11.95
C LYS A 279 2.78 0.18 12.09
N SER A 280 1.66 0.91 12.05
CA SER A 280 0.32 0.33 12.17
C SER A 280 -0.04 -0.56 10.99
N ALA A 281 0.32 -0.16 9.77
CA ALA A 281 0.08 -0.96 8.57
C ALA A 281 0.85 -2.29 8.59
N LEU A 282 2.10 -2.29 9.08
CA LEU A 282 2.90 -3.50 9.25
C LEU A 282 2.40 -4.39 10.39
N SER A 283 1.95 -3.78 11.51
CA SER A 283 1.31 -4.53 12.60
C SER A 283 0.08 -5.28 12.08
N LEU A 284 -0.79 -4.58 11.36
CA LEU A 284 -1.98 -5.17 10.75
C LEU A 284 -1.66 -6.28 9.74
N ALA A 285 -0.62 -6.08 8.93
CA ALA A 285 -0.15 -7.10 8.00
C ALA A 285 0.38 -8.37 8.70
N GLN A 286 0.97 -8.25 9.89
CA GLN A 286 1.46 -9.38 10.68
C GLN A 286 0.33 -10.19 11.33
N GLU A 287 -0.82 -9.57 11.57
CA GLU A 287 -2.00 -10.25 12.12
C GLU A 287 -2.72 -11.12 11.09
N TYR A 288 -2.52 -10.86 9.80
CA TYR A 288 -3.22 -11.56 8.72
C TYR A 288 -2.84 -13.05 8.69
N PRO A 289 -3.79 -13.97 8.97
CA PRO A 289 -3.45 -15.34 9.37
C PRO A 289 -3.21 -16.31 8.20
N ARG A 290 -3.17 -15.83 6.95
CA ARG A 290 -3.14 -16.68 5.76
C ARG A 290 -1.80 -16.60 5.03
N LYS A 291 -1.83 -16.73 3.71
CA LYS A 291 -0.66 -16.87 2.84
C LYS A 291 0.29 -15.68 3.03
N GLU A 292 1.46 -15.98 3.57
CA GLU A 292 2.53 -14.98 3.70
C GLU A 292 3.06 -14.62 2.30
N ARG A 293 2.93 -13.33 1.98
CA ARG A 293 3.47 -12.72 0.77
C ARG A 293 4.44 -11.62 1.18
N ALA A 294 5.47 -11.38 0.38
CA ALA A 294 6.34 -10.23 0.60
C ALA A 294 5.51 -8.93 0.52
N LEU A 295 5.68 -8.01 1.47
CA LEU A 295 4.89 -6.78 1.57
C LEU A 295 5.44 -5.69 0.64
N GLY A 296 4.57 -4.93 -0.01
CA GLY A 296 4.91 -3.78 -0.86
C GLY A 296 5.39 -2.55 -0.09
N PHE A 297 6.29 -2.74 0.87
CA PHE A 297 6.78 -1.72 1.80
C PHE A 297 8.28 -1.43 1.62
N GLY A 298 8.92 -1.95 0.55
CA GLY A 298 10.29 -1.61 0.15
C GLY A 298 10.40 -0.22 -0.52
N VAL A 299 10.00 0.82 0.23
CA VAL A 299 9.84 2.21 -0.25
C VAL A 299 10.69 3.23 0.50
N GLN A 300 11.52 2.77 1.46
CA GLN A 300 12.31 3.66 2.32
C GLN A 300 13.33 4.50 1.54
N GLN A 301 13.82 4.00 0.40
CA GLN A 301 14.74 4.70 -0.49
C GLN A 301 14.19 6.00 -1.09
N TRP A 302 12.88 6.27 -0.95
CA TRP A 302 12.27 7.52 -1.41
C TRP A 302 12.36 8.65 -0.38
N PHE A 303 12.78 8.36 0.85
CA PHE A 303 12.67 9.29 1.96
C PHE A 303 13.96 9.43 2.76
N ASN A 304 14.21 10.66 3.22
CA ASN A 304 15.25 10.89 4.20
C ASN A 304 14.68 10.65 5.61
N ASN A 305 15.15 9.61 6.29
CA ASN A 305 14.75 9.30 7.68
C ASN A 305 15.77 9.82 8.70
N SER A 306 16.62 10.79 8.35
CA SER A 306 17.73 11.25 9.20
C SER A 306 17.33 12.20 10.33
N ASP A 307 16.09 12.69 10.38
CA ASP A 307 15.62 13.61 11.42
C ASP A 307 14.79 12.85 12.47
N PRO A 308 15.39 12.36 13.58
CA PRO A 308 14.66 11.62 14.60
C PRO A 308 13.63 12.50 15.33
N ASP A 309 13.83 13.82 15.34
CA ASP A 309 13.04 14.77 16.13
C ASP A 309 11.92 15.42 15.30
N TRP A 310 11.68 14.95 14.07
CA TRP A 310 10.72 15.56 13.14
C TRP A 310 9.31 15.69 13.75
N LEU A 311 8.90 14.70 14.54
CA LEU A 311 7.59 14.65 15.17
C LEU A 311 7.48 15.69 16.31
N GLU A 312 8.54 15.85 17.10
CA GLU A 312 8.61 16.88 18.14
C GLU A 312 8.61 18.28 17.52
N LYS A 313 9.38 18.48 16.44
CA LYS A 313 9.38 19.73 15.67
C LYS A 313 8.00 20.05 15.11
N LEU A 314 7.28 19.05 14.60
CA LEU A 314 5.92 19.21 14.11
C LEU A 314 4.97 19.72 15.21
N TRP A 315 5.15 19.29 16.45
CA TRP A 315 4.30 19.70 17.57
C TRP A 315 4.68 21.06 18.17
N THR A 316 5.96 21.41 18.15
CA THR A 316 6.51 22.65 18.73
C THR A 316 6.39 23.85 17.79
N THR A 317 6.50 23.65 16.47
CA THR A 317 6.51 24.75 15.49
C THR A 317 5.12 25.37 15.29
N SER A 318 4.05 24.63 15.59
CA SER A 318 2.66 25.07 15.37
C SER A 318 2.01 25.78 16.58
N ALA A 319 2.78 26.21 17.58
CA ALA A 319 2.27 27.09 18.64
C ALA A 319 2.05 28.55 18.17
N ASN A 320 2.46 28.86 16.94
CA ASN A 320 2.27 30.16 16.30
C ASN A 320 1.56 29.97 14.95
N ASN A 321 0.24 29.78 14.96
CA ASN A 321 -0.71 30.14 13.88
C ASN A 321 -2.14 29.85 14.33
#